data_AF-W2C7L9-F1
#
_entry.id   AF-W2C7L9-F1
#
_cell.length_a   1.000
_cell.length_b   1.000
_cell.length_c   1.000
_cell.angle_alpha   90.00
_cell.angle_beta   90.00
_cell.angle_gamma   90.00
#
_symmetry.space_group_name_H-M   'P 1'
#
loop_
_entity.id
_entity.type
_entity.pdbx_description
1 polymer ?
#
loop_
_entity_poly.entity_id
_entity_poly.type
_entity_poly.pdbx_seq_one_letter_code
_entity_poly.pdbx_strand_id
1 'polypeptide(L)'
;MIYPKYKNIRSQDLSTIYHDAGQFYISKVDSFRKSHSFWGDNTGGIILSELEVQDLDTETDWILAEMKYRLMRENEATKNYI
;
A
#
# COMPACT_ATOMS: atom_id res chain seq x y z
N MET A 1 -18.34 2.60 0.02
CA MET A 1 -18.37 1.28 0.71
C MET A 1 -18.51 0.19 -0.33
N ILE A 2 -17.59 -0.79 -0.34
CA ILE A 2 -17.44 -1.78 -1.43
C ILE A 2 -18.56 -2.84 -1.45
N TYR A 3 -19.18 -3.12 -0.30
CA TYR A 3 -20.28 -4.10 -0.19
C TYR A 3 -21.51 -3.50 0.49
N PRO A 4 -22.63 -3.30 -0.22
CA PRO A 4 -23.84 -2.65 0.33
C PRO A 4 -24.39 -3.29 1.61
N LYS A 5 -24.25 -4.62 1.75
CA LYS A 5 -24.70 -5.38 2.93
C LYS A 5 -24.04 -4.98 4.24
N TYR A 6 -22.89 -4.30 4.21
CA TYR A 6 -22.13 -3.92 5.41
C TYR A 6 -22.34 -2.46 5.83
N LYS A 7 -23.40 -1.80 5.36
CA LYS A 7 -23.63 -0.35 5.53
C LYS A 7 -23.60 0.14 6.97
N ASN A 8 -24.07 -0.72 7.88
CA ASN A 8 -24.19 -0.38 9.30
C ASN A 8 -23.12 -1.08 10.16
N ILE A 9 -22.11 -1.70 9.54
CA ILE A 9 -21.00 -2.35 10.24
C ILE A 9 -19.82 -1.37 10.33
N ARG A 10 -19.13 -1.36 11.47
CA ARG A 10 -17.94 -0.52 11.64
C ARG A 10 -16.78 -1.09 10.83
N SER A 11 -15.92 -0.24 10.28
CA SER A 11 -14.82 -0.69 9.41
C SER A 11 -13.84 -1.62 10.12
N GLN A 12 -13.59 -1.44 11.42
CA GLN A 12 -12.72 -2.31 12.21
C GLN A 12 -13.26 -3.74 12.40
N ASP A 13 -14.57 -3.95 12.20
CA ASP A 13 -15.19 -5.28 12.29
C ASP A 13 -15.22 -5.99 10.92
N LEU A 14 -14.76 -5.32 9.86
CA LEU A 14 -14.68 -5.89 8.51
C LEU A 14 -13.32 -6.53 8.26
N SER A 15 -13.30 -7.50 7.36
CA SER A 15 -12.05 -8.03 6.82
C SER A 15 -11.26 -6.93 6.14
N THR A 16 -9.95 -6.88 6.39
CA THR A 16 -9.03 -5.97 5.72
C THR A 16 -9.16 -6.07 4.20
N ILE A 17 -9.26 -4.92 3.54
CA ILE A 17 -9.25 -4.80 2.10
C ILE A 17 -7.96 -4.08 1.72
N TYR A 18 -7.26 -4.61 0.74
CA TYR A 18 -6.03 -4.02 0.23
C TYR A 18 -6.34 -3.22 -1.03
N HIS A 19 -5.60 -2.13 -1.21
CA HIS A 19 -5.53 -1.41 -2.47
C HIS A 19 -4.08 -1.46 -2.97
N ASP A 20 -3.93 -1.27 -4.27
CA ASP A 20 -2.61 -1.18 -4.89
C ASP A 20 -1.92 0.12 -4.45
N ALA A 21 -0.65 0.00 -4.03
CA ALA A 21 0.15 1.10 -3.51
C ALA A 21 0.90 1.87 -4.63
N GLY A 22 0.89 1.37 -5.87
CA GLY A 22 1.49 2.07 -7.00
C GLY A 22 3.03 2.14 -7.03
N GLN A 23 3.73 1.55 -6.04
CA GLN A 23 5.18 1.70 -5.87
C GLN A 23 6.00 0.85 -6.84
N PHE A 24 5.82 -0.46 -6.83
CA PHE A 24 6.61 -1.39 -7.65
C PHE A 24 5.76 -2.53 -8.21
N TYR A 25 5.92 -2.79 -9.51
CA TYR A 25 5.37 -3.95 -10.19
C TYR A 25 6.52 -4.77 -10.76
N ILE A 26 6.65 -6.03 -10.31
CA ILE A 26 7.75 -6.92 -10.71
C ILE A 26 7.14 -8.15 -11.35
N SER A 27 7.62 -8.50 -12.55
CA SER A 27 7.17 -9.69 -13.27
C SER A 27 8.31 -10.31 -14.07
N LYS A 28 8.22 -11.63 -14.31
CA LYS A 28 9.08 -12.30 -15.29
C LYS A 28 8.71 -11.78 -16.69
N VAL A 29 9.74 -11.50 -17.51
CA VAL A 29 9.56 -10.96 -18.87
C VAL A 29 8.60 -11.79 -19.71
N ASP A 30 8.77 -13.12 -19.72
CA ASP A 30 7.91 -14.01 -20.51
C ASP A 30 6.46 -14.02 -20.01
N SER A 31 6.25 -13.96 -18.69
CA SER A 31 4.91 -13.88 -18.10
C SER A 31 4.21 -12.59 -18.51
N PHE A 32 4.88 -11.44 -18.38
CA PHE A 32 4.35 -10.15 -18.78
C PHE A 32 4.03 -10.08 -20.28
N ARG A 33 4.92 -10.62 -21.13
CA ARG A 33 4.68 -10.67 -22.59
C ARG A 33 3.49 -11.54 -22.95
N LYS A 34 3.26 -12.64 -22.23
CA LYS A 34 2.12 -13.52 -22.47
C LYS A 34 0.80 -12.88 -21.99
N SER A 35 0.78 -12.35 -20.77
CA SER A 35 -0.43 -11.76 -20.16
C SER A 35 -0.75 -10.36 -20.67
N HIS A 36 0.24 -9.64 -21.22
CA HIS A 36 0.17 -8.21 -21.54
C HIS A 36 -0.28 -7.35 -20.33
N SER A 37 0.03 -7.82 -19.11
CA SER A 37 -0.46 -7.22 -17.86
C SER A 37 0.36 -7.70 -16.66
N PHE A 38 0.46 -6.88 -15.62
CA PHE A 38 0.96 -7.29 -14.30
C PHE A 38 -0.07 -8.07 -13.49
N TRP A 39 -1.34 -8.05 -13.92
CA TRP A 39 -2.45 -8.76 -13.32
C TRP A 39 -2.72 -10.05 -14.09
N GLY A 40 -2.13 -11.16 -13.64
CA GLY A 40 -2.37 -12.49 -14.18
C GLY A 40 -2.73 -13.49 -13.09
N ASP A 41 -2.96 -14.74 -13.48
CA ASP A 41 -3.44 -15.81 -12.59
C ASP A 41 -2.54 -16.09 -11.37
N ASN A 42 -1.26 -15.72 -11.45
CA ASN A 42 -0.27 -15.91 -10.39
C ASN A 42 0.34 -14.58 -9.93
N THR A 43 -0.47 -13.53 -9.85
CA THR A 43 -0.09 -12.24 -9.25
C THR A 43 -0.48 -12.24 -7.77
N GLY A 44 0.44 -11.81 -6.92
CA GLY A 44 0.21 -11.55 -5.50
C GLY A 44 0.72 -10.17 -5.11
N GLY A 45 0.26 -9.66 -3.97
CA GLY A 45 0.73 -8.40 -3.41
C GLY A 45 1.74 -8.61 -2.29
N ILE A 46 2.67 -7.68 -2.14
CA ILE A 46 3.45 -7.52 -0.90
C ILE A 46 2.66 -6.55 -0.03
N ILE A 47 2.28 -7.02 1.17
CA ILE A 47 1.56 -6.17 2.12
C ILE A 47 2.55 -5.19 2.74
N LEU A 48 2.22 -3.91 2.64
CA LEU A 48 3.02 -2.81 3.17
C LEU A 48 2.29 -2.12 4.32
N SER A 49 3.05 -1.47 5.20
CA SER A 49 2.48 -0.59 6.22
C SER A 49 1.88 0.64 5.55
N GLU A 50 0.72 1.11 6.03
CA GLU A 50 0.13 2.37 5.58
C GLU A 50 1.04 3.59 5.83
N LEU A 51 2.00 3.46 6.75
CA LEU A 51 3.02 4.47 7.03
C LEU A 51 4.09 4.56 5.94
N GLU A 52 4.23 3.54 5.08
CA GLU A 52 5.28 3.43 4.06
C GLU A 52 4.77 3.72 2.65
N VAL A 53 3.48 4.05 2.53
CA VAL A 53 2.79 4.28 1.25
C VAL A 53 2.18 5.67 1.23
N GLN A 54 2.43 6.45 0.17
CA GLN A 54 1.80 7.74 -0.09
C GLN A 54 1.94 8.07 -1.59
N ASP A 55 0.81 8.23 -2.29
CA ASP A 55 0.81 8.81 -3.64
C ASP A 55 1.17 10.29 -3.57
N LEU A 56 1.81 10.84 -4.61
CA LEU A 56 2.29 12.23 -4.65
C LEU A 56 1.64 13.00 -5.80
N ASP A 57 0.33 13.20 -5.72
CA ASP A 57 -0.45 13.90 -6.75
C ASP A 57 -0.64 15.40 -6.42
N THR A 58 -0.62 15.75 -5.14
CA THR A 58 -0.88 17.11 -4.64
C THR A 58 0.13 17.57 -3.61
N GLU A 59 0.15 18.88 -3.34
CA GLU A 59 0.98 19.46 -2.27
C GLU A 59 0.64 18.89 -0.88
N THR A 60 -0.64 18.61 -0.63
CA THR A 60 -1.08 17.96 0.62
C THR A 60 -0.43 16.59 0.76
N ASP A 61 -0.34 15.83 -0.33
CA ASP A 61 0.26 14.51 -0.31
C ASP A 61 1.77 14.57 -0.02
N TRP A 62 2.45 15.59 -0.55
CA TRP A 62 3.85 15.85 -0.24
C TRP A 62 4.06 16.09 1.26
N ILE A 63 3.24 16.94 1.87
CA ILE A 63 3.29 17.20 3.32
C ILE A 63 3.05 15.90 4.11
N LEU A 64 2.08 15.08 3.70
CA LEU A 64 1.81 13.80 4.33
C LEU A 64 2.99 12.82 4.20
N ALA A 65 3.63 12.75 3.03
CA ALA A 65 4.80 11.92 2.81
C ALA A 65 5.96 12.35 3.70
N GLU A 66 6.22 13.65 3.82
CA GLU A 66 7.25 14.17 4.73
C GLU A 66 6.95 13.82 6.19
N MET A 67 5.69 13.95 6.63
CA MET A 67 5.28 13.60 7.99
C MET A 67 5.51 12.11 8.27
N LYS A 68 5.09 11.23 7.36
CA LYS A 68 5.31 9.78 7.45
C LYS A 68 6.79 9.44 7.51
N TYR A 69 7.59 10.05 6.64
CA TYR A 69 9.04 9.84 6.61
C TYR A 69 9.72 10.23 7.92
N ARG A 70 9.39 11.40 8.49
CA ARG A 70 9.95 11.83 9.79
C ARG A 70 9.63 10.83 10.89
N LEU A 71 8.39 10.35 10.96
CA LEU A 71 7.97 9.33 11.92
C LEU A 71 8.76 8.02 11.75
N MET A 72 8.99 7.56 10.52
CA MET A 72 9.79 6.37 10.24
C MET A 72 11.23 6.52 10.73
N ARG A 73 11.85 7.68 10.49
CA ARG A 73 13.23 7.99 10.92
C ARG A 73 13.38 8.02 12.44
N GLU A 74 12.41 8.58 13.15
CA GLU A 74 12.40 8.58 14.62
C GLU A 74 12.28 7.15 15.19
N ASN A 75 11.43 6.32 14.58
CA ASN A 75 11.27 4.92 14.97
C ASN A 75 12.53 4.09 14.71
N GLU A 76 13.23 4.32 13.59
CA GLU A 76 14.53 3.70 13.32
C GLU A 76 15.59 4.10 14.35
N ALA A 77 15.67 5.40 14.66
CA ALA A 77 16.60 5.88 15.67
C ALA A 77 16.34 5.20 17.02
N THR A 78 15.08 5.12 17.45
CA THR A 78 14.68 4.50 18.72
C THR A 78 14.98 3.01 18.78
N LYS A 79 14.76 2.27 17.68
CA LYS A 79 15.11 0.84 17.59
C LYS A 79 16.60 0.56 17.74
N ASN A 80 17.47 1.52 17.40
CA ASN A 80 18.92 1.36 17.54
C ASN A 80 19.43 1.60 18.98
N TYR A 81 18.56 2.01 19.91
CA TYR A 81 18.90 2.25 21.32
C TYR A 81 18.35 1.18 22.28
N ILE A 82 17.62 0.19 21.78
CA ILE A 82 17.06 -0.96 22.54
C ILE A 82 17.75 -2.22 22.06
#